data_AF-A0A669PWH5-F1
#
_entry.id   AF-A0A669PWH5-F1
#
_cell.length_a   1.000
_cell.length_b   1.000
_cell.length_c   1.000
_cell.angle_alpha   90.00
_cell.angle_beta   90.00
_cell.angle_gamma   90.00
#
_symmetry.space_group_name_H-M   'P 1'
#
loop_
_entity.id
_entity.type
_entity.pdbx_description
1 polymer ?
#
loop_
_entity_poly.entity_id
_entity_poly.type
_entity_poly.pdbx_seq_one_letter_code
_entity_poly.pdbx_strand_id
1 'polypeptide(L)'
;MEPRGGGDSGDSRPAAAACPPFQCRQDEASLTLLLLVPGIQPQSLSGEVAANRYSVRFFSGAVAYALVLQFPAANRLAAPETSVSVSAHNAAILLAKATESTGLWEKYCFGLDASALQERLFVSEENVDGFLHTVLCPSSCLQSDLEAQMLIEVLDVSEDRSQIRLKVRSSGSSTCC
;
A
#
# COMPACT_ATOMS: atom_id res chain seq x y z
N MET A 1 -42.74 40.12 5.03
CA MET A 1 -41.91 39.97 3.82
C MET A 1 -40.54 40.48 4.17
N GLU A 2 -39.61 39.56 4.45
CA GLU A 2 -38.15 39.75 4.50
C GLU A 2 -37.51 38.35 4.49
N PRO A 3 -36.30 38.19 3.92
CA PRO A 3 -35.92 36.95 3.26
C PRO A 3 -34.89 36.09 4.03
N ARG A 4 -34.95 34.80 3.68
CA ARG A 4 -33.90 33.78 3.59
C ARG A 4 -32.51 34.09 4.19
N GLY A 5 -32.10 33.22 5.12
CA GLY A 5 -30.72 32.81 5.32
C GLY A 5 -30.66 31.28 5.38
N GLY A 6 -30.68 30.62 4.22
CA GLY A 6 -30.37 29.20 4.12
C GLY A 6 -28.86 29.04 4.33
N GLY A 7 -28.47 28.60 5.53
CA GLY A 7 -27.13 28.11 5.79
C GLY A 7 -26.98 26.78 5.05
N ASP A 8 -26.41 26.85 3.85
CA ASP A 8 -25.81 25.69 3.20
C ASP A 8 -24.65 25.26 4.09
N SER A 9 -24.94 24.31 4.99
CA SER A 9 -23.91 23.52 5.65
C SER A 9 -23.24 22.71 4.56
N GLY A 10 -22.29 23.35 3.89
CA GLY A 10 -21.38 22.70 2.96
C GLY A 10 -20.74 21.55 3.71
N ASP A 11 -21.26 20.35 3.43
CA ASP A 11 -20.63 19.08 3.72
C ASP A 11 -19.34 19.07 2.89
N SER A 12 -18.35 19.82 3.34
CA SER A 12 -17.00 19.78 2.81
C SER A 12 -16.40 18.48 3.32
N ARG A 13 -16.89 17.37 2.74
CA ARG A 13 -16.27 16.07 2.84
C ARG A 13 -14.79 16.30 2.59
N PRO A 14 -13.91 16.01 3.56
CA PRO A 14 -12.50 16.29 3.42
C PRO A 14 -12.04 15.65 2.11
N ALA A 15 -11.36 16.45 1.27
CA ALA A 15 -10.85 15.98 0.00
C ALA A 15 -10.14 14.64 0.23
N ALA A 16 -10.54 13.60 -0.50
CA ALA A 16 -10.04 12.26 -0.26
C ALA A 16 -8.50 12.27 -0.38
N ALA A 17 -7.83 11.82 0.67
CA ALA A 17 -6.37 11.79 0.69
C ALA A 17 -5.85 10.78 -0.33
N ALA A 18 -4.72 11.11 -0.96
CA ALA A 18 -4.01 10.21 -1.86
C ALA A 18 -2.90 9.45 -1.12
N CYS A 19 -2.61 8.23 -1.58
CA CYS A 19 -1.47 7.48 -1.09
C CYS A 19 -0.21 8.02 -1.79
N PRO A 20 0.80 8.53 -1.07
CA PRO A 20 1.98 9.08 -1.71
C PRO A 20 2.82 7.98 -2.35
N PRO A 21 3.51 8.24 -3.47
CA PRO A 21 4.62 7.39 -3.88
C PRO A 21 5.71 7.43 -2.80
N PHE A 22 6.23 6.26 -2.41
CA PHE A 22 7.23 6.16 -1.34
C PHE A 22 8.20 5.01 -1.56
N GLN A 23 9.36 5.11 -0.91
CA GLN A 23 10.28 4.00 -0.67
C GLN A 23 10.39 3.77 0.83
N CYS A 24 10.42 2.51 1.26
CA CYS A 24 10.74 2.17 2.64
C CYS A 24 11.94 1.21 2.60
N ARG A 25 13.05 1.67 3.16
CA ARG A 25 14.31 0.92 3.27
C ARG A 25 14.56 0.59 4.73
N GLN A 26 15.39 -0.41 4.98
CA GLN A 26 15.75 -0.78 6.34
C GLN A 26 17.23 -1.11 6.44
N ASP A 27 17.72 -0.99 7.66
CA ASP A 27 18.92 -1.66 8.17
C ASP A 27 18.55 -2.45 9.43
N GLU A 28 19.52 -2.93 10.20
CA GLU A 28 19.24 -3.72 11.40
C GLU A 28 18.58 -2.92 12.53
N ALA A 29 18.76 -1.61 12.58
CA ALA A 29 18.33 -0.78 13.71
C ALA A 29 17.16 0.15 13.35
N SER A 30 16.91 0.40 12.07
CA SER A 30 16.00 1.46 11.63
C SER A 30 15.31 1.16 10.30
N LEU A 31 14.24 1.91 10.06
CA LEU A 31 13.60 2.08 8.77
C LEU A 31 13.78 3.51 8.28
N THR A 32 14.10 3.68 7.01
CA THR A 32 14.07 4.97 6.33
C THR A 32 12.89 5.00 5.36
N LEU A 33 11.88 5.81 5.69
CA LEU A 33 10.76 6.11 4.82
C LEU A 33 11.06 7.37 4.00
N LEU A 34 11.07 7.23 2.68
CA LEU A 34 11.24 8.33 1.74
C LEU A 34 9.93 8.59 1.00
N LEU A 35 9.31 9.73 1.28
CA LEU A 35 8.11 10.22 0.59
C LEU A 35 8.54 10.95 -0.68
N LEU A 36 8.17 10.42 -1.84
CA LEU A 36 8.59 10.93 -3.16
C LEU A 36 7.59 11.96 -3.71
N VAL A 37 7.19 12.90 -2.86
CA VAL A 37 6.27 13.98 -3.21
C VAL A 37 7.01 15.31 -3.16
N PRO A 38 7.08 16.09 -4.25
CA PRO A 38 7.66 17.42 -4.24
C PRO A 38 6.74 18.43 -3.55
N GLY A 39 7.31 19.52 -3.02
CA GLY A 39 6.53 20.63 -2.47
C GLY A 39 5.72 20.29 -1.23
N ILE A 40 6.16 19.31 -0.43
CA ILE A 40 5.55 18.99 0.87
C ILE A 40 5.61 20.24 1.74
N GLN A 41 4.47 20.62 2.30
CA GLN A 41 4.37 21.71 3.28
C GLN A 41 4.87 21.19 4.64
N PRO A 42 6.06 21.60 5.12
CA PRO A 42 6.67 20.98 6.30
C PRO A 42 5.81 21.07 7.56
N GLN A 43 5.12 22.19 7.74
CA GLN A 43 4.22 22.45 8.87
C GLN A 43 2.98 21.54 8.89
N SER A 44 2.64 20.94 7.75
CA SER A 44 1.50 20.04 7.63
C SER A 44 1.86 18.57 7.87
N LEU A 45 3.16 18.25 7.85
CA LEU A 45 3.63 16.88 7.99
C LEU A 45 3.52 16.45 9.45
N SER A 46 2.69 15.44 9.67
CA SER A 46 2.43 14.87 10.99
C SER A 46 2.55 13.35 10.90
N GLY A 47 3.50 12.82 11.66
CA GLY A 47 3.72 11.39 11.81
C GLY A 47 3.32 10.91 13.21
N GLU A 48 2.81 9.68 13.29
CA GLU A 48 2.44 9.02 14.53
C GLU A 48 3.02 7.61 14.53
N VAL A 49 3.81 7.31 15.56
CA VAL A 49 4.35 5.96 15.81
C VAL A 49 3.49 5.27 16.87
N ALA A 50 2.91 4.14 16.50
CA ALA A 50 2.32 3.17 17.41
C ALA A 50 3.18 1.89 17.43
N ALA A 51 2.86 0.94 18.30
CA ALA A 51 3.71 -0.21 18.61
C ALA A 51 4.30 -0.93 17.38
N ASN A 52 3.46 -1.30 16.41
CA ASN A 52 3.87 -1.96 15.15
C ASN A 52 3.30 -1.23 13.92
N ARG A 53 3.05 0.07 14.05
CA ARG A 53 2.40 0.87 12.99
C ARG A 53 2.98 2.26 12.96
N TYR A 54 3.15 2.80 11.77
CA TYR A 54 3.46 4.20 11.56
C TYR A 54 2.41 4.81 10.63
N SER A 55 1.95 6.02 10.92
CA SER A 55 1.06 6.75 10.02
C SER A 55 1.54 8.17 9.83
N VAL A 56 1.50 8.66 8.58
CA VAL A 56 1.89 10.02 8.23
C VAL A 56 0.81 10.68 7.38
N ARG A 57 0.61 11.97 7.62
CA ARG A 57 -0.29 12.84 6.85
C ARG A 57 0.43 14.15 6.54
N PHE A 58 0.18 14.71 5.37
CA PHE A 58 0.74 15.99 4.95
C PHE A 58 -0.02 16.55 3.74
N PHE A 59 0.28 17.79 3.39
CA PHE A 59 -0.19 18.45 2.17
C PHE A 59 0.97 18.74 1.21
N SER A 60 0.69 18.63 -0.09
CA SER A 60 1.48 19.26 -1.15
C SER A 60 0.53 20.04 -2.06
N GLY A 61 0.69 21.36 -2.09
CA GLY A 61 -0.28 22.27 -2.70
C GLY A 61 -1.69 22.11 -2.09
N ALA A 62 -2.67 21.76 -2.92
CA ALA A 62 -4.05 21.49 -2.50
C ALA A 62 -4.35 20.00 -2.25
N VAL A 63 -3.37 19.11 -2.42
CA VAL A 63 -3.56 17.67 -2.30
C VAL A 63 -3.19 17.21 -0.89
N ALA A 64 -4.14 16.52 -0.23
CA ALA A 64 -3.89 15.82 1.02
C ALA A 64 -3.30 14.44 0.73
N TYR A 65 -2.27 14.06 1.47
CA TYR A 65 -1.67 12.73 1.43
C TYR A 65 -1.79 12.04 2.77
N ALA A 66 -1.96 10.73 2.72
CA ALA A 66 -1.94 9.86 3.89
C ALA A 66 -1.25 8.54 3.55
N LEU A 67 -0.47 8.03 4.49
CA LEU A 67 0.16 6.71 4.40
C LEU A 67 0.15 6.06 5.77
N VAL A 68 -0.27 4.79 5.81
CA VAL A 68 -0.12 3.89 6.94
C VAL A 68 0.86 2.80 6.54
N LEU A 69 1.86 2.55 7.39
CA LEU A 69 2.71 1.37 7.37
C LEU A 69 2.36 0.50 8.56
N GLN A 70 2.06 -0.77 8.32
CA GLN A 70 1.70 -1.75 9.32
C GLN A 70 2.70 -2.90 9.28
N PHE A 71 3.30 -3.21 10.42
CA PHE A 71 4.27 -4.28 10.54
C PHE A 71 3.66 -5.49 11.26
N PRO A 72 4.20 -6.70 11.06
CA PRO A 72 3.86 -7.87 11.89
C PRO A 72 3.98 -7.55 13.39
N ALA A 73 3.22 -8.24 14.25
CA ALA A 73 3.16 -7.92 15.68
C ALA A 73 4.51 -8.03 16.43
N ALA A 74 5.43 -8.87 15.91
CA ALA A 74 6.79 -9.00 16.42
C ALA A 74 7.72 -7.83 16.02
N ASN A 75 7.32 -7.06 15.01
CA ASN A 75 8.11 -5.99 14.41
C ASN A 75 7.66 -4.65 14.99
N ARG A 76 8.39 -4.16 16.00
CA ARG A 76 8.00 -2.99 16.78
C ARG A 76 8.89 -1.80 16.50
N LEU A 77 8.26 -0.63 16.45
CA LEU A 77 8.94 0.65 16.33
C LEU A 77 9.16 1.25 17.72
N ALA A 78 10.31 1.89 17.91
CA ALA A 78 10.51 2.80 19.01
C ALA A 78 9.85 4.15 18.67
N ALA A 79 9.06 4.68 19.60
CA ALA A 79 8.47 6.01 19.47
C ALA A 79 9.34 7.05 20.20
N PRO A 80 9.34 8.32 19.75
CA PRO A 80 8.70 8.86 18.55
C PRO A 80 9.55 8.59 17.29
N GLU A 81 9.27 9.30 16.19
CA GLU A 81 10.17 9.37 15.04
C GLU A 81 11.57 9.82 15.49
N THR A 82 12.60 9.18 14.94
CA THR A 82 13.99 9.54 15.27
C THR A 82 14.38 10.85 14.61
N SER A 83 13.98 11.05 13.35
CA SER A 83 14.20 12.30 12.63
C SER A 83 13.25 12.44 11.44
N VAL A 84 12.99 13.69 11.07
CA VAL A 84 12.24 14.07 9.87
C VAL A 84 13.00 15.17 9.15
N SER A 85 13.22 14.99 7.86
CA SER A 85 13.87 15.96 6.97
C SER A 85 13.01 16.20 5.74
N VAL A 86 12.63 17.45 5.49
CA VAL A 86 11.82 17.83 4.33
C VAL A 86 12.67 18.69 3.39
N SER A 87 12.71 18.31 2.13
CA SER A 87 13.37 19.04 1.06
C SER A 87 12.35 19.57 0.05
N ALA A 88 12.81 20.30 -0.97
CA ALA A 88 11.94 20.75 -2.07
C ALA A 88 11.32 19.58 -2.86
N HIS A 89 11.95 18.40 -2.83
CA HIS A 89 11.62 17.28 -3.73
C HIS A 89 11.03 16.07 -3.02
N ASN A 90 11.28 15.91 -1.72
CA ASN A 90 10.90 14.73 -0.95
C ASN A 90 10.91 15.03 0.56
N ALA A 91 10.47 14.05 1.34
CA ALA A 91 10.72 14.01 2.78
C ALA A 91 11.30 12.64 3.17
N ALA A 92 12.28 12.64 4.05
CA ALA A 92 12.87 11.45 4.66
C ALA A 92 12.50 11.40 6.14
N ILE A 93 11.96 10.27 6.58
CA ILE A 93 11.57 10.00 7.96
C ILE A 93 12.34 8.77 8.43
N LEU A 94 13.04 8.91 9.55
CA LEU A 94 13.79 7.82 10.18
C LEU A 94 12.99 7.28 11.36
N LEU A 95 12.71 5.98 11.33
CA LEU A 95 11.99 5.27 12.38
C LEU A 95 12.92 4.26 13.03
N ALA A 96 13.21 4.41 14.31
CA ALA A 96 13.99 3.42 15.05
C ALA A 96 13.16 2.15 15.29
N LYS A 97 13.79 0.99 15.16
CA LYS A 97 13.23 -0.28 15.62
C LYS A 97 13.35 -0.34 17.14
N ALA A 98 12.38 -0.99 17.78
CA ALA A 98 12.47 -1.27 19.20
C ALA A 98 13.65 -2.23 19.49
N THR A 99 14.23 -2.16 20.69
CA THR A 99 15.43 -2.94 21.04
C THR A 99 15.24 -4.44 20.94
N GLU A 100 14.02 -4.93 21.19
CA GLU A 100 13.61 -6.33 21.06
C GLU A 100 13.29 -6.75 19.62
N SER A 101 13.36 -5.79 18.68
CA SER A 101 12.90 -5.94 17.30
C SER A 101 13.96 -5.53 16.28
N THR A 102 15.23 -5.56 16.69
CA THR A 102 16.38 -5.34 15.81
C THR A 102 16.54 -6.48 14.81
N GLY A 103 17.37 -6.26 13.79
CA GLY A 103 17.56 -7.17 12.66
C GLY A 103 16.66 -6.83 11.48
N LEU A 104 16.83 -7.56 10.38
CA LEU A 104 16.10 -7.33 9.14
C LEU A 104 14.68 -7.90 9.22
N TRP A 105 13.69 -7.08 8.85
CA TRP A 105 12.29 -7.49 8.80
C TRP A 105 11.94 -8.02 7.41
N GLU A 106 11.11 -9.04 7.33
CA GLU A 106 10.78 -9.66 6.04
C GLU A 106 9.79 -8.81 5.23
N LYS A 107 8.82 -8.19 5.92
CA LYS A 107 7.67 -7.57 5.25
C LYS A 107 6.99 -6.49 6.07
N TYR A 108 6.16 -5.73 5.38
CA TYR A 108 5.23 -4.75 5.93
C TYR A 108 4.01 -4.64 5.02
N CYS A 109 2.91 -4.11 5.54
CA CYS A 109 1.76 -3.73 4.75
C CYS A 109 1.63 -2.22 4.70
N PHE A 110 1.04 -1.68 3.63
CA PHE A 110 0.88 -0.24 3.47
C PHE A 110 -0.44 0.14 2.80
N GLY A 111 -0.93 1.35 3.03
CA GLY A 111 -2.15 1.86 2.40
C GLY A 111 -2.55 3.24 2.90
N LEU A 112 -3.72 3.70 2.45
CA LEU A 112 -4.32 4.97 2.91
C LEU A 112 -4.76 4.90 4.37
N ASP A 113 -5.31 3.75 4.75
CA ASP A 113 -5.81 3.43 6.08
C ASP A 113 -5.73 1.93 6.35
N ALA A 114 -6.13 1.51 7.56
CA ALA A 114 -6.02 0.13 8.01
C ALA A 114 -7.01 -0.84 7.34
N SER A 115 -8.00 -0.36 6.56
CA SER A 115 -9.03 -1.21 5.95
C SER A 115 -8.59 -1.88 4.65
N ALA A 116 -7.60 -1.32 3.96
CA ALA A 116 -7.16 -1.78 2.64
C ALA A 116 -5.64 -1.73 2.49
N LEU A 117 -4.93 -2.49 3.34
CA LEU A 117 -3.47 -2.57 3.32
C LEU A 117 -2.97 -3.60 2.30
N GLN A 118 -1.95 -3.25 1.54
CA GLN A 118 -1.25 -4.11 0.59
C GLN A 118 0.08 -4.58 1.20
N GLU A 119 0.39 -5.87 1.07
CA GLU A 119 1.65 -6.43 1.56
C GLU A 119 2.83 -6.08 0.63
N ARG A 120 4.00 -5.84 1.21
CA ARG A 120 5.26 -5.65 0.51
C ARG A 120 6.40 -6.28 1.29
N LEU A 121 7.25 -7.02 0.57
CA LEU A 121 8.46 -7.61 1.13
C LEU A 121 9.60 -6.58 1.09
N PHE A 122 10.49 -6.65 2.09
CA PHE A 122 11.79 -6.03 1.99
C PHE A 122 12.71 -6.95 1.19
N VAL A 123 12.93 -6.62 -0.08
CA VAL A 123 13.78 -7.43 -0.97
C VAL A 123 15.26 -7.07 -0.76
N SER A 124 16.09 -8.09 -0.56
CA SER A 124 17.55 -8.04 -0.51
C SER A 124 18.13 -9.02 -1.52
N GLU A 125 19.44 -8.96 -1.77
CA GLU A 125 20.13 -9.93 -2.62
C GLU A 125 19.95 -11.37 -2.11
N GLU A 126 19.84 -11.55 -0.80
CA GLU A 126 19.69 -12.87 -0.15
C GLU A 126 18.30 -13.48 -0.32
N ASN A 127 17.26 -12.66 -0.51
CA ASN A 127 15.87 -13.12 -0.59
C ASN A 127 15.20 -12.88 -1.95
N VAL A 128 15.94 -12.33 -2.93
CA VAL A 128 15.45 -12.03 -4.27
C VAL A 128 14.91 -13.28 -4.97
N ASP A 129 15.54 -14.44 -4.76
CA ASP A 129 15.07 -15.72 -5.33
C ASP A 129 13.68 -16.11 -4.81
N GLY A 130 13.43 -15.91 -3.51
CA GLY A 130 12.12 -16.16 -2.89
C GLY A 130 11.04 -15.19 -3.38
N PHE A 131 11.40 -13.92 -3.57
CA PHE A 131 10.53 -12.93 -4.20
C PHE A 131 10.19 -13.31 -5.64
N LEU A 132 11.20 -13.62 -6.46
CA LEU A 132 11.02 -14.03 -7.85
C LEU A 132 10.16 -15.29 -7.94
N HIS A 133 10.34 -16.26 -7.04
CA HIS A 133 9.48 -17.45 -7.01
C HIS A 133 8.01 -17.08 -6.77
N THR A 134 7.72 -16.09 -5.92
CA THR A 134 6.33 -15.67 -5.63
C THR A 134 5.69 -14.91 -6.80
N VAL A 135 6.47 -14.16 -7.57
CA VAL A 135 5.99 -13.43 -8.76
C VAL A 135 5.85 -14.36 -9.97
N LEU A 136 6.79 -15.29 -10.15
CA LEU A 136 6.84 -16.21 -11.29
C LEU A 136 5.94 -17.43 -11.10
N CYS A 137 5.72 -17.83 -9.85
CA CYS A 137 4.77 -18.86 -9.45
C CYS A 137 3.78 -18.22 -8.47
N PRO A 138 2.67 -17.62 -8.95
CA PRO A 138 1.62 -17.14 -8.07
C PRO A 138 1.01 -18.35 -7.36
N SER A 139 1.57 -18.69 -6.20
CA SER A 139 1.05 -19.69 -5.27
C SER A 139 -0.21 -19.15 -4.58
N SER A 140 -1.23 -18.87 -5.38
CA SER A 140 -2.61 -18.80 -4.94
C SER A 140 -3.43 -19.72 -5.83
N CYS A 141 -3.21 -21.01 -5.64
CA CYS A 141 -4.09 -22.11 -6.02
C CYS A 141 -5.48 -22.05 -5.34
N LEU A 142 -5.96 -20.86 -4.97
CA LEU A 142 -7.33 -20.56 -4.56
C LEU A 142 -8.06 -19.70 -5.60
N GLN A 143 -7.33 -19.04 -6.52
CA GLN A 143 -7.92 -18.53 -7.77
C GLN A 143 -8.01 -19.63 -8.83
N SER A 144 -7.21 -20.69 -8.73
CA SER A 144 -7.22 -21.78 -9.70
C SER A 144 -8.58 -22.46 -9.84
N ASP A 145 -9.42 -22.55 -8.80
CA ASP A 145 -10.75 -23.17 -8.99
C ASP A 145 -11.73 -22.28 -9.77
N LEU A 146 -11.67 -20.95 -9.64
CA LEU A 146 -12.53 -20.03 -10.40
C LEU A 146 -11.94 -19.75 -11.79
N GLU A 147 -10.62 -19.61 -11.88
CA GLU A 147 -9.89 -19.32 -13.12
C GLU A 147 -9.76 -20.56 -14.01
N ALA A 148 -9.60 -21.77 -13.44
CA ALA A 148 -9.69 -23.02 -14.22
C ALA A 148 -11.11 -23.28 -14.73
N GLN A 149 -12.12 -22.65 -14.13
CA GLN A 149 -13.46 -22.61 -14.68
C GLN A 149 -13.59 -21.54 -15.78
N MET A 150 -12.84 -20.43 -15.74
CA MET A 150 -12.91 -19.39 -16.77
C MET A 150 -12.10 -19.74 -18.03
N LEU A 151 -12.78 -20.17 -19.09
CA LEU A 151 -12.26 -20.39 -20.43
C LEU A 151 -12.36 -19.11 -21.27
N ILE A 152 -11.21 -18.62 -21.72
CA ILE A 152 -11.11 -17.53 -22.71
C ILE A 152 -11.20 -18.14 -24.11
N GLU A 153 -12.21 -17.75 -24.88
CA GLU A 153 -12.41 -18.18 -26.26
C GLU A 153 -12.33 -16.96 -27.17
N VAL A 154 -11.30 -16.91 -28.02
CA VAL A 154 -11.16 -15.89 -29.04
C VAL A 154 -12.07 -16.27 -30.21
N LEU A 155 -13.07 -15.44 -30.50
CA LEU A 155 -14.07 -15.73 -31.52
C LEU A 155 -13.64 -15.22 -32.90
N ASP A 156 -13.00 -14.05 -32.95
CA ASP A 156 -12.63 -13.40 -34.19
C ASP A 156 -11.49 -12.41 -33.96
N VAL A 157 -10.54 -12.34 -34.88
CA VAL A 157 -9.46 -11.35 -34.91
C VAL A 157 -9.23 -10.94 -36.35
N SER A 158 -9.56 -9.69 -36.65
CA SER A 158 -9.30 -9.00 -37.91
C SER A 158 -8.47 -7.73 -37.66
N GLU A 159 -8.07 -7.06 -38.73
CA GLU A 159 -7.31 -5.80 -38.67
C GLU A 159 -8.07 -4.68 -37.92
N ASP A 160 -9.40 -4.71 -37.96
CA ASP A 160 -10.29 -3.69 -37.39
C ASP A 160 -11.05 -4.17 -36.13
N ARG A 161 -11.00 -5.46 -35.78
CA ARG A 161 -11.81 -6.01 -34.68
C ARG A 161 -11.18 -7.22 -34.00
N SER A 162 -11.25 -7.23 -32.67
CA SER A 162 -10.96 -8.41 -31.85
C SER A 162 -12.15 -8.72 -30.95
N GLN A 163 -12.63 -9.96 -30.98
CA GLN A 163 -13.74 -10.42 -30.16
C GLN A 163 -13.34 -11.62 -29.29
N ILE A 164 -13.49 -11.47 -27.98
CA ILE A 164 -13.12 -12.46 -26.98
C ILE A 164 -14.36 -12.76 -26.12
N ARG A 165 -14.59 -14.04 -25.83
CA ARG A 165 -15.67 -14.54 -24.98
C ARG A 165 -15.09 -15.24 -23.76
N LEU A 166 -15.69 -14.98 -22.60
CA LEU A 166 -15.40 -15.69 -21.35
C LEU A 166 -16.50 -16.74 -21.09
N LYS A 167 -16.11 -17.99 -20.83
CA LYS A 167 -17.01 -19.10 -20.45
C LYS A 167 -16.63 -19.63 -19.08
N VAL A 168 -17.59 -20.03 -18.24
CA VAL A 168 -17.32 -20.73 -16.97
C VAL A 168 -17.58 -22.23 -17.16
N ARG A 169 -16.63 -23.10 -16.80
CA ARG A 169 -16.79 -24.56 -16.78
C ARG A 169 -17.64 -24.94 -15.58
N SER A 170 -18.76 -25.61 -15.78
CA SER A 170 -19.51 -26.24 -14.68
C SER A 170 -18.77 -27.49 -14.21
N SER A 171 -18.43 -27.56 -12.92
CA SER A 171 -17.77 -28.72 -12.32
C SER A 171 -18.69 -29.96 -12.33
N GLY A 172 -18.21 -31.06 -12.92
CA GLY A 172 -18.78 -32.40 -12.70
C GLY A 172 -18.08 -33.03 -11.49
N SER A 173 -18.87 -33.55 -10.54
CA SER A 173 -18.34 -34.20 -9.33
C SER A 173 -17.40 -35.35 -9.68
N SER A 174 -16.18 -35.31 -9.17
CA SER A 174 -15.29 -36.48 -9.14
C SER A 174 -14.79 -36.63 -7.70
N THR A 175 -15.34 -37.62 -7.02
CA THR A 175 -14.83 -38.17 -5.75
C THR A 175 -13.45 -38.76 -6.00
N CYS A 176 -12.44 -38.27 -5.28
CA CYS A 176 -11.09 -38.79 -5.34
C CYS A 176 -10.95 -40.01 -4.40
N CYS A 177 -10.36 -41.09 -4.92
CA CYS A 177 -9.88 -42.24 -4.15
C CYS A 177 -8.47 -41.96 -3.60
#